data_AF-G2KRS9-F1
#
_entry.id   AF-G2KRS9-F1
#
_cell.length_a   1.000
_cell.length_b   1.000
_cell.length_c   1.000
_cell.angle_alpha   90.00
_cell.angle_beta   90.00
_cell.angle_gamma   90.00
#
_symmetry.space_group_name_H-M   'P 1'
#
loop_
_entity.id
_entity.type
_entity.pdbx_description
1 polymer ?
#
loop_
_entity_poly.entity_id
_entity_poly.type
_entity_poly.pdbx_seq_one_letter_code
_entity_poly.pdbx_strand_id
1 'polypeptide(L)'
;MNSLMTSLTTTDAQIAMVRSQAEQAKQMAEAMKAKGINIEKIDAAARDFEAVFIASMMKPMFEGIEPDPLFGGGNGEAIFNDLMIDEYGKNMAANGGLGIADMVRAEMIRQQEGAVQ
;
A
#
# COMPACT_ATOMS: atom_id res chain seq x y z
N MET A 1 8.36 11.33 -50.27
CA MET A 1 8.66 9.97 -49.79
C MET A 1 9.59 9.98 -48.57
N ASN A 2 9.30 10.76 -47.51
CA ASN A 2 10.20 10.88 -46.34
C ASN A 2 9.54 10.59 -44.98
N SER A 3 8.32 10.04 -44.96
CA SER A 3 7.55 9.82 -43.72
C SER A 3 7.52 8.34 -43.26
N LEU A 4 8.18 7.43 -43.99
CA LEU A 4 8.15 5.99 -43.69
C LEU A 4 9.45 5.44 -43.05
N MET A 5 10.50 6.27 -42.91
CA MET A 5 11.77 5.86 -42.27
C MET A 5 11.98 6.42 -40.86
N THR A 6 11.12 7.32 -40.37
CA THR A 6 11.32 7.99 -39.07
C THR A 6 10.64 7.27 -37.90
N SER A 7 9.71 6.33 -38.14
CA SER A 7 9.01 5.60 -37.08
C SER A 7 9.78 4.41 -36.50
N LEU A 8 10.77 3.86 -37.22
CA LEU A 8 11.53 2.68 -36.76
C LEU A 8 12.59 3.01 -35.69
N THR A 9 13.14 4.22 -35.66
CA THR A 9 14.20 4.59 -34.71
C THR A 9 13.66 5.10 -33.36
N THR A 10 12.45 5.65 -33.34
CA THR A 10 11.81 6.15 -32.11
C THR A 10 11.47 5.01 -31.14
N THR A 11 11.08 3.84 -31.65
CA THR A 11 10.74 2.67 -30.82
C THR A 11 11.98 2.05 -30.16
N ASP A 12 13.10 1.92 -30.88
CA ASP A 12 14.34 1.36 -30.32
C ASP A 12 14.96 2.27 -29.25
N ALA A 13 14.91 3.59 -29.45
CA ALA A 13 15.34 4.56 -28.46
C ALA A 13 14.46 4.53 -27.20
N GLN A 14 13.14 4.36 -27.35
CA GLN A 14 12.21 4.20 -26.23
C GLN A 14 12.48 2.89 -25.47
N ILE A 15 12.75 1.79 -26.16
CA ILE A 15 13.08 0.50 -25.53
C ILE A 15 14.39 0.58 -24.76
N ALA A 16 15.42 1.22 -25.32
CA ALA A 16 16.70 1.44 -24.64
C ALA A 16 16.54 2.32 -23.39
N MET A 17 15.72 3.38 -23.48
CA MET A 17 15.42 4.27 -22.36
C MET A 17 14.68 3.53 -21.24
N VAL A 18 13.65 2.75 -21.55
CA VAL A 18 12.90 1.94 -20.57
C VAL A 18 13.79 0.91 -19.90
N ARG A 19 14.71 0.26 -20.65
CA ARG A 19 15.69 -0.66 -20.07
C ARG A 19 16.67 0.04 -19.12
N SER A 20 17.18 1.22 -19.50
CA SER A 20 18.07 1.99 -18.63
C SER A 20 17.37 2.44 -17.33
N GLN A 21 16.09 2.80 -17.40
CA GLN A 21 15.30 3.15 -16.21
C GLN A 21 15.07 1.93 -15.32
N ALA A 22 14.77 0.76 -15.91
CA ALA A 22 14.61 -0.48 -15.16
C ALA A 22 15.90 -0.92 -14.46
N GLU A 23 17.06 -0.78 -15.12
CA GLU A 23 18.37 -1.08 -14.51
C GLU A 23 18.71 -0.12 -13.37
N GLN A 24 18.46 1.19 -13.54
CA GLN A 24 18.65 2.17 -12.48
C GLN A 24 17.76 1.90 -11.27
N ALA A 25 16.48 1.57 -11.47
CA ALA A 25 15.57 1.20 -10.39
C ALA A 25 16.05 -0.04 -9.63
N LYS A 26 16.57 -1.04 -10.35
CA LYS A 26 17.10 -2.27 -9.76
C LYS A 26 18.35 -2.02 -8.92
N GLN A 27 19.29 -1.22 -9.42
CA GLN A 27 20.50 -0.83 -8.68
C GLN A 27 20.17 -0.03 -7.42
N MET A 28 19.18 0.88 -7.50
CA MET A 28 18.72 1.64 -6.34
C MET A 28 18.08 0.73 -5.28
N ALA A 29 17.25 -0.24 -5.68
CA ALA A 29 16.66 -1.21 -4.76
C ALA A 29 17.71 -2.08 -4.05
N GLU A 30 18.74 -2.52 -4.78
CA GLU A 30 19.85 -3.28 -4.20
C GLU A 30 20.69 -2.44 -3.23
N ALA A 31 20.97 -1.18 -3.55
CA ALA A 31 21.68 -0.26 -2.66
C ALA A 31 20.88 0.03 -1.37
N MET A 32 19.55 0.20 -1.48
CA MET A 32 18.65 0.37 -0.33
C MET A 32 18.66 -0.89 0.55
N LYS A 33 18.58 -2.07 -0.06
CA LYS A 33 18.65 -3.35 0.66
C LYS A 33 20.01 -3.54 1.37
N ALA A 34 21.12 -3.13 0.74
CA ALA A 34 22.45 -3.17 1.33
C ALA A 34 22.58 -2.23 2.55
N LYS A 35 21.82 -1.12 2.57
CA LYS A 35 21.66 -0.22 3.72
C LYS A 35 20.68 -0.75 4.79
N GLY A 36 20.15 -1.96 4.64
CA GLY A 36 19.18 -2.54 5.56
C GLY A 36 17.74 -2.06 5.36
N ILE A 37 17.49 -1.19 4.36
CA ILE A 37 16.16 -0.67 4.06
C ILE A 37 15.43 -1.69 3.17
N ASN A 38 14.43 -2.37 3.74
CA ASN A 38 13.61 -3.34 3.02
C ASN A 38 12.28 -2.70 2.61
N ILE A 39 12.20 -2.26 1.35
CA ILE A 39 11.03 -1.57 0.80
C ILE A 39 9.77 -2.44 0.85
N GLU A 40 9.87 -3.74 0.54
CA GLU A 40 8.72 -4.64 0.55
C GLU A 40 8.09 -4.76 1.95
N LYS A 41 8.93 -4.84 2.99
CA LYS A 41 8.47 -4.85 4.37
C LYS A 41 7.86 -3.53 4.81
N ILE A 42 8.42 -2.41 4.36
CA ILE A 42 7.87 -1.08 4.64
C ILE A 42 6.51 -0.93 3.98
N ASP A 43 6.38 -1.32 2.72
CA ASP A 43 5.13 -1.25 1.96
C ASP A 43 4.04 -2.11 2.63
N ALA A 44 4.39 -3.32 3.07
CA ALA A 44 3.48 -4.19 3.81
C ALA A 44 3.04 -3.55 5.14
N ALA A 45 3.98 -3.09 5.96
CA ALA A 45 3.69 -2.48 7.25
C ALA A 45 2.84 -1.20 7.11
N ALA A 46 3.10 -0.39 6.08
CA ALA A 46 2.34 0.82 5.82
C ALA A 46 0.90 0.52 5.38
N ARG A 47 0.68 -0.52 4.55
CA ARG A 47 -0.67 -0.99 4.20
C ARG A 47 -1.40 -1.58 5.42
N ASP A 48 -0.72 -2.35 6.26
CA ASP A 48 -1.31 -2.91 7.48
C ASP A 48 -1.72 -1.80 8.45
N PHE A 49 -0.90 -0.76 8.58
CA PHE A 49 -1.24 0.42 9.38
C PHE A 49 -2.51 1.10 8.86
N GLU A 50 -2.59 1.33 7.55
CA GLU A 50 -3.78 1.93 6.94
C GLU A 50 -5.02 1.05 7.12
N ALA A 51 -4.89 -0.28 7.00
CA ALA A 51 -5.98 -1.22 7.23
C ALA A 51 -6.54 -1.12 8.65
N VAL A 52 -5.67 -1.12 9.66
CA VAL A 52 -6.07 -0.96 11.07
C VAL A 52 -6.69 0.41 11.33
N PHE A 53 -6.16 1.45 10.69
CA PHE A 53 -6.73 2.80 10.78
C PHE A 53 -8.15 2.83 10.22
N ILE A 54 -8.37 2.32 9.00
CA ILE A 54 -9.69 2.26 8.37
C ILE A 54 -10.66 1.45 9.23
N ALA A 55 -10.24 0.26 9.68
CA ALA A 55 -11.04 -0.59 10.57
C ALA A 55 -11.45 0.17 11.84
N SER A 56 -10.53 0.89 12.47
CA SER A 56 -10.80 1.68 13.68
C SER A 56 -11.79 2.82 13.42
N MET A 57 -11.72 3.46 12.26
CA MET A 57 -12.64 4.52 11.85
C MET A 57 -14.05 4.01 11.54
N MET A 58 -14.20 2.72 11.20
CA MET A 58 -15.49 2.08 10.93
C MET A 58 -16.19 1.57 12.20
N LYS A 59 -15.48 1.38 13.32
CA LYS A 59 -16.06 0.88 14.58
C LYS A 59 -17.30 1.66 15.04
N PRO A 60 -17.32 3.01 15.02
CA PRO A 60 -18.50 3.78 15.47
C PRO A 60 -19.76 3.52 14.64
N MET A 61 -19.63 3.02 13.39
CA MET A 61 -20.79 2.67 12.56
C MET A 61 -21.58 1.49 13.14
N PHE A 62 -20.93 0.61 13.90
CA PHE A 62 -21.54 -0.57 14.50
C PHE A 62 -21.88 -0.38 15.98
N GLU A 63 -21.21 0.55 16.67
CA GLU A 63 -21.52 0.90 18.07
C GLU A 63 -22.91 1.54 18.23
N GLY A 64 -23.42 2.21 17.19
CA GLY A 64 -24.73 2.86 17.21
C GLY A 64 -25.91 1.98 16.77
N ILE A 65 -25.67 0.71 16.41
CA ILE A 65 -26.72 -0.21 15.98
C ILE A 65 -27.24 -0.93 17.23
N GLU A 66 -28.45 -0.56 17.68
CA GLU A 66 -29.12 -1.31 18.74
C GLU A 66 -29.50 -2.70 18.20
N PRO A 67 -29.05 -3.78 18.85
CA PRO A 67 -29.39 -5.11 18.41
C PRO A 67 -30.87 -5.43 18.61
N ASP A 68 -31.42 -6.29 17.74
CA ASP A 68 -32.82 -6.74 17.86
C ASP A 68 -33.06 -7.42 19.22
N PRO A 69 -34.06 -7.00 20.01
CA PRO A 69 -34.26 -7.50 21.38
C PRO A 69 -34.53 -9.00 21.51
N LEU A 70 -34.95 -9.68 20.44
CA LEU A 70 -35.38 -11.08 20.44
C LEU A 70 -34.40 -12.00 19.70
N PHE A 71 -33.72 -11.50 18.66
CA PHE A 71 -32.87 -12.30 17.78
C PHE A 71 -31.50 -11.67 17.46
N GLY A 72 -31.20 -10.47 17.96
CA GLY A 72 -29.96 -9.75 17.70
C GLY A 72 -29.18 -9.43 18.97
N GLY A 73 -27.89 -9.16 18.80
CA GLY A 73 -27.02 -8.74 19.89
C GLY A 73 -26.46 -9.91 20.68
N GLY A 74 -25.16 -9.83 20.93
CA GLY A 74 -24.44 -10.78 21.75
C GLY A 74 -22.96 -10.81 21.42
N ASN A 75 -22.18 -11.49 22.26
CA ASN A 75 -20.72 -11.60 22.09
C ASN A 75 -20.33 -12.22 20.73
N GLY A 76 -21.14 -13.12 20.18
CA GLY A 76 -20.88 -13.75 18.89
C GLY A 76 -21.02 -12.78 17.71
N GLU A 77 -22.05 -11.93 17.74
CA GLU A 77 -22.25 -10.90 16.72
C GLU A 77 -21.18 -9.81 16.82
N ALA A 78 -20.79 -9.40 18.04
CA ALA A 78 -19.71 -8.45 18.24
C ALA A 78 -18.38 -8.94 17.65
N ILE A 79 -18.00 -10.19 17.91
CA ILE A 79 -16.79 -10.80 17.35
C ILE A 79 -16.87 -10.88 15.81
N PHE A 80 -18.04 -11.23 15.28
CA PHE A 80 -18.24 -11.30 13.83
C PHE A 80 -18.12 -9.92 13.16
N ASN A 81 -18.72 -8.90 13.77
CA ASN A 81 -18.62 -7.52 13.29
C ASN A 81 -17.17 -7.02 13.31
N ASP A 82 -16.44 -7.26 14.40
CA ASP A 82 -15.01 -6.91 14.48
C ASP A 82 -14.20 -7.57 13.36
N LEU A 83 -14.37 -8.88 13.16
CA LEU A 83 -13.68 -9.61 12.09
C LEU A 83 -14.06 -9.06 10.70
N MET A 84 -15.34 -8.74 10.50
CA MET A 84 -15.83 -8.19 9.24
C MET A 84 -15.23 -6.80 8.97
N ILE A 85 -15.17 -5.94 9.97
CA ILE A 85 -14.57 -4.60 9.89
C ILE A 85 -13.07 -4.70 9.57
N ASP A 86 -12.35 -5.63 10.19
CA ASP A 86 -10.94 -5.86 9.92
C ASP A 86 -10.70 -6.28 8.45
N GLU A 87 -11.53 -7.18 7.91
CA GLU A 87 -11.44 -7.59 6.50
C GLU A 87 -11.81 -6.46 5.55
N TYR A 88 -12.80 -5.61 5.88
CA TYR A 88 -13.07 -4.40 5.11
C TYR A 88 -11.88 -3.45 5.11
N GLY A 89 -11.25 -3.19 6.26
CA GLY A 89 -10.06 -2.36 6.38
C GLY A 89 -8.92 -2.85 5.49
N LYS A 90 -8.62 -4.15 5.54
CA LYS A 90 -7.60 -4.78 4.68
C LYS A 90 -7.94 -4.66 3.20
N ASN A 91 -9.18 -4.94 2.83
CA ASN A 91 -9.62 -4.88 1.44
C ASN A 91 -9.53 -3.45 0.87
N MET A 92 -9.93 -2.45 1.67
CA MET A 92 -9.83 -1.05 1.29
C MET A 92 -8.37 -0.61 1.16
N ALA A 93 -7.51 -0.92 2.11
CA ALA A 93 -6.08 -0.60 2.06
C ALA A 93 -5.38 -1.27 0.84
N ALA A 94 -5.79 -2.49 0.47
CA ALA A 94 -5.23 -3.18 -0.69
C ALA A 94 -5.68 -2.58 -2.04
N ASN A 95 -6.88 -2.00 -2.12
CA ASN A 95 -7.51 -1.54 -3.37
C ASN A 95 -7.43 -0.01 -3.60
N GLY A 96 -6.54 0.69 -2.89
CA GLY A 96 -6.28 2.12 -3.11
C GLY A 96 -6.41 3.00 -1.87
N GLY A 97 -7.01 2.47 -0.79
CA GLY A 97 -6.95 3.05 0.55
C GLY A 97 -7.37 4.51 0.64
N LEU A 98 -6.78 5.22 1.59
CA LEU A 98 -6.94 6.66 1.84
C LEU A 98 -5.66 7.44 1.52
N GLY A 99 -4.59 6.76 1.11
CA GLY A 99 -3.26 7.33 0.88
C GLY A 99 -2.41 7.48 2.14
N ILE A 100 -2.86 6.93 3.27
CA ILE A 100 -2.12 6.93 4.54
C ILE A 100 -0.91 6.01 4.44
N ALA A 101 -1.05 4.89 3.75
CA ALA A 101 0.07 3.97 3.52
C ALA A 101 1.26 4.68 2.85
N ASP A 102 1.03 5.56 1.88
CA ASP A 102 2.10 6.30 1.20
C ASP A 102 2.82 7.27 2.14
N MET A 103 2.07 7.96 3.01
CA MET A 103 2.64 8.87 4.01
C MET A 103 3.48 8.13 5.05
N VAL A 104 2.97 7.00 5.55
CA VAL A 104 3.65 6.15 6.53
C VAL A 104 4.91 5.54 5.93
N ARG A 105 4.81 5.02 4.70
CA ARG A 105 5.96 4.51 3.94
C ARG A 105 7.07 5.55 3.82
N ALA A 106 6.73 6.77 3.41
CA ALA A 106 7.70 7.85 3.25
C ALA A 106 8.40 8.19 4.59
N GLU A 107 7.65 8.18 5.69
CA GLU A 107 8.19 8.42 7.02
C GLU A 107 9.10 7.28 7.50
N MET A 108 8.69 6.02 7.30
CA MET A 108 9.51 4.85 7.66
C MET A 108 10.86 4.83 6.92
N ILE A 109 10.87 5.23 5.64
CA ILE A 109 12.11 5.34 4.86
C ILE A 109 13.00 6.44 5.44
N ARG A 110 12.45 7.64 5.71
CA ARG A 110 13.21 8.75 6.31
C ARG A 110 13.86 8.35 7.63
N GLN A 111 13.14 7.66 8.51
CA GLN A 111 13.66 7.22 9.79
C GLN A 111 14.81 6.21 9.63
N GLN A 112 14.70 5.29 8.67
CA GLN A 112 15.77 4.32 8.40
C GLN A 112 16.99 4.96 7.73
N GLU A 113 16.82 5.97 6.89
CA GLU A 113 17.94 6.74 6.32
C GLU A 113 18.70 7.55 7.39
N GLY A 114 17.99 8.08 8.39
CA GLY A 114 18.61 8.76 9.53
C GLY A 114 19.32 7.82 10.51
N ALA A 115 18.87 6.57 10.62
CA ALA A 115 19.45 5.55 11.50
C ALA A 115 20.68 4.84 10.91
N VAL A 116 20.94 4.98 9.59
CA VAL A 116 22.05 4.36 8.86
C VAL A 116 23.27 5.30 8.73
N GLN A 117 23.24 6.47 9.39
CA GLN A 117 24.39 7.41 9.47
C GLN A 117 25.29 7.14 10.68
#